data_AF-A0A925ZNP6-F1
#
_entry.id   AF-A0A925ZNP6-F1
#
_cell.length_a   1.000
_cell.length_b   1.000
_cell.length_c   1.000
_cell.angle_alpha   90.00
_cell.angle_beta   90.00
_cell.angle_gamma   90.00
#
_symmetry.space_group_name_H-M   'P 1'
#
loop_
_entity.id
_entity.type
_entity.pdbx_description
1 polymer ?
#
loop_
_entity_poly.entity_id
_entity_poly.type
_entity_poly.pdbx_seq_one_letter_code
_entity_poly.pdbx_strand_id
1 'polypeptide(L)'
;MTAPGQSEMLVSRTVWGESLPSPDVDNLRTRAYRVYDGAGVVTSERFDFAGNLRAQHRRLAVAYESTQDWSALEGAMPPTPASIAAIAEADLESETFDVAMQYDALGRVTSSTTPDGSETRSRYNEAGLLDAVEVRIRGAGVATPIVGDFEYDARGRRQRCVHGNGTVTTYTYGRESLRLERLRLVRTSDDMVLQDLRYTYDPVGNIVQIRDGAQPEVYFANDVVLAEQLFEYSALYRLTTASGREHASLGQPTDADFAFGPQPHPDDPAALRRYEERYVWDAVGNILELRHSAAGGSFTRQHIYAGGGNRLLASSAPGESVAPFSHSYPYDAHGNMTAMPHLAAIAWDHADRMQHCDLGGGGDVWFVYDAAGERVRKVQVNGSGSTVRERIYLGGYEVYRERAANSTTPTAERQTLHVADDIGRLCLVETLTVDDSEIVDAPVSMRRYQHGNHLGSATLELDENAAVISYEEFHPFGTSSYAANDAGIEVSAKRYRYIGKERDEETGLYHLGARYYASWLARWTAADPIGLGDGVN
;
A
#
# COMPACT_ATOMS: atom_id res chain seq x y z
N MET A 1 14.19 6.27 28.87
CA MET A 1 14.95 5.59 29.95
C MET A 1 14.67 4.12 29.82
N THR A 2 15.68 3.32 29.52
CA THR A 2 15.57 1.86 29.44
C THR A 2 15.13 1.29 30.77
N ALA A 3 14.32 0.23 30.75
CA ALA A 3 13.99 -0.52 31.96
C ALA A 3 15.30 -1.04 32.60
N PRO A 4 15.41 -1.07 33.94
CA PRO A 4 16.63 -1.53 34.60
C PRO A 4 16.97 -2.96 34.18
N GLY A 5 18.14 -3.12 33.53
CA GLY A 5 18.68 -4.43 33.10
C GLY A 5 18.90 -4.61 31.59
N GLN A 6 18.50 -3.66 30.74
CA GLN A 6 18.80 -3.70 29.30
C GLN A 6 19.97 -2.77 28.95
N SER A 7 20.91 -3.27 28.13
CA SER A 7 22.00 -2.47 27.56
C SER A 7 21.46 -1.43 26.59
N GLU A 8 22.08 -0.26 26.53
CA GLU A 8 21.81 0.73 25.49
C GLU A 8 22.17 0.14 24.12
N MET A 9 21.39 0.51 23.10
CA MET A 9 21.53 0.04 21.72
C MET A 9 21.61 1.25 20.79
N LEU A 10 22.55 1.24 19.84
CA LEU A 10 22.67 2.29 18.83
C LEU A 10 21.81 1.93 17.62
N VAL A 11 20.58 2.44 17.57
CA VAL A 11 19.63 2.10 16.49
C VAL A 11 19.86 2.87 15.18
N SER A 12 20.59 3.98 15.24
CA SER A 12 20.93 4.76 14.04
C SER A 12 22.19 5.58 14.23
N ARG A 13 22.95 5.76 13.14
CA ARG A 13 24.12 6.63 13.09
C ARG A 13 24.14 7.42 11.77
N THR A 14 24.34 8.72 11.86
CA THR A 14 24.53 9.58 10.69
C THR A 14 26.00 9.99 10.55
N VAL A 15 26.54 9.84 9.34
CA VAL A 15 27.85 10.35 8.93
C VAL A 15 27.61 11.52 7.98
N TRP A 16 28.08 12.70 8.39
CA TRP A 16 27.89 13.94 7.64
C TRP A 16 28.95 14.13 6.57
N GLY A 17 28.58 14.73 5.44
CA GLY A 17 29.44 14.86 4.27
C GLY A 17 30.71 15.68 4.52
N GLU A 18 30.75 16.63 5.47
CA GLU A 18 31.99 17.33 5.83
C GLU A 18 33.13 16.41 6.35
N SER A 19 32.82 15.17 6.71
CA SER A 19 33.82 14.16 7.09
C SER A 19 34.55 13.51 5.91
N LEU A 20 34.14 13.80 4.67
CA LEU A 20 34.78 13.30 3.46
C LEU A 20 36.01 14.14 3.04
N PRO A 21 36.96 13.57 2.29
CA PRO A 21 38.14 14.33 1.83
C PRO A 21 37.83 15.46 0.83
N SER A 22 36.74 15.38 0.07
CA SER A 22 36.39 16.35 -0.99
C SER A 22 34.87 16.53 -1.15
N PRO A 23 34.17 17.01 -0.11
CA PRO A 23 32.70 17.07 -0.09
C PRO A 23 32.10 18.06 -1.09
N ASP A 24 32.90 19.00 -1.61
CA ASP A 24 32.46 20.02 -2.57
C ASP A 24 32.19 19.47 -3.97
N VAL A 25 32.84 18.37 -4.36
CA VAL A 25 32.71 17.78 -5.70
C VAL A 25 31.27 17.33 -5.96
N ASP A 26 30.62 16.82 -4.91
CA ASP A 26 29.29 16.20 -4.96
C ASP A 26 28.24 16.95 -4.12
N ASN A 27 28.54 18.18 -3.71
CA ASN A 27 27.64 19.04 -2.91
C ASN A 27 27.21 18.40 -1.56
N LEU A 28 28.12 17.72 -0.88
CA LEU A 28 27.84 16.94 0.34
C LEU A 28 28.02 17.72 1.66
N ARG A 29 28.56 18.94 1.63
CA ARG A 29 28.72 19.74 2.87
C ARG A 29 27.37 19.95 3.56
N THR A 30 27.29 19.72 4.87
CA THR A 30 26.05 19.81 5.69
C THR A 30 24.94 18.83 5.31
N ARG A 31 25.22 17.87 4.41
CA ARG A 31 24.28 16.81 4.03
C ARG A 31 24.67 15.52 4.74
N ALA A 32 23.68 14.71 5.07
CA ALA A 32 23.94 13.35 5.51
C ALA A 32 24.54 12.57 4.32
N TYR A 33 25.77 12.07 4.46
CA TYR A 33 26.42 11.23 3.45
C TYR A 33 25.99 9.77 3.62
N ARG A 34 26.02 9.27 4.87
CA ARG A 34 25.52 7.93 5.19
C ARG A 34 24.62 7.97 6.40
N VAL A 35 23.52 7.24 6.33
CA VAL A 35 22.63 6.97 7.46
C VAL A 35 22.57 5.47 7.64
N TYR A 36 23.11 5.00 8.76
CA TYR A 36 22.90 3.65 9.26
C TYR A 36 21.58 3.67 10.03
N ASP A 37 20.63 2.82 9.63
CA ASP A 37 19.27 2.77 10.15
C ASP A 37 18.86 1.33 10.49
N GLY A 38 17.60 1.14 10.87
CA GLY A 38 17.07 -0.18 11.22
C GLY A 38 17.08 -1.18 10.06
N ALA A 39 17.15 -0.71 8.81
CA ALA A 39 17.10 -1.52 7.60
C ALA A 39 18.46 -1.68 6.91
N GLY A 40 19.54 -1.07 7.41
CA GLY A 40 20.88 -1.15 6.84
C GLY A 40 21.53 0.22 6.71
N VAL A 41 22.06 0.53 5.53
CA VAL A 41 22.68 1.83 5.25
C VAL A 41 22.18 2.43 3.94
N VAL A 42 21.88 3.73 3.97
CA VAL A 42 21.69 4.55 2.78
C VAL A 42 22.88 5.48 2.62
N THR A 43 23.48 5.48 1.43
CA THR A 43 24.54 6.43 1.05
C THR A 43 23.96 7.44 0.06
N SER A 44 23.96 8.72 0.43
CA SER A 44 23.71 9.83 -0.49
C SER A 44 25.00 10.21 -1.18
N GLU A 45 25.10 9.97 -2.49
CA GLU A 45 26.35 10.10 -3.22
C GLU A 45 26.59 11.53 -3.69
N ARG A 46 25.56 12.21 -4.19
CA ARG A 46 25.67 13.56 -4.75
C ARG A 46 24.36 14.31 -4.78
N PHE A 47 24.46 15.63 -4.65
CA PHE A 47 23.34 16.57 -4.75
C PHE A 47 23.56 17.55 -5.91
N ASP A 48 22.49 18.12 -6.46
CA ASP A 48 22.61 19.25 -7.37
C ASP A 48 22.86 20.58 -6.61
N PHE A 49 23.01 21.67 -7.36
CA PHE A 49 23.27 22.99 -6.79
C PHE A 49 22.12 23.54 -5.91
N ALA A 50 20.90 23.04 -6.08
CA ALA A 50 19.73 23.41 -5.29
C ALA A 50 19.56 22.50 -4.04
N GLY A 51 20.40 21.47 -3.92
CA GLY A 51 20.36 20.53 -2.80
C GLY A 51 19.42 19.34 -3.02
N ASN A 52 19.00 19.06 -4.25
CA ASN A 52 18.21 17.87 -4.57
C ASN A 52 19.14 16.65 -4.75
N LEU A 53 18.76 15.50 -4.20
CA LEU A 53 19.57 14.28 -4.21
C LEU A 53 19.60 13.65 -5.61
N ARG A 54 20.79 13.56 -6.23
CA ARG A 54 20.95 13.10 -7.62
C ARG A 54 21.30 11.62 -7.75
N ALA A 55 21.95 11.04 -6.75
CA ALA A 55 22.25 9.61 -6.70
C ALA A 55 22.37 9.16 -5.25
N GLN A 56 21.86 7.97 -4.99
CA GLN A 56 22.00 7.27 -3.73
C GLN A 56 22.01 5.77 -3.96
N HIS A 57 22.48 5.02 -2.97
CA HIS A 57 22.30 3.59 -2.93
C HIS A 57 21.96 3.11 -1.53
N ARG A 58 21.27 1.97 -1.45
CA ARG A 58 20.98 1.27 -0.19
C ARG A 58 21.64 -0.11 -0.19
N ARG A 59 22.18 -0.51 0.97
CA ARG A 59 22.53 -1.90 1.31
C ARG A 59 21.73 -2.29 2.55
N LEU A 60 21.17 -3.50 2.57
CA LEU A 60 20.33 -3.96 3.66
C LEU A 60 21.16 -4.54 4.81
N ALA A 61 20.62 -4.45 6.03
CA ALA A 61 21.15 -5.19 7.16
C ALA A 61 20.92 -6.70 6.97
N VAL A 62 21.89 -7.52 7.39
CA VAL A 62 21.77 -8.99 7.40
C VAL A 62 20.72 -9.43 8.41
N ALA A 63 20.70 -8.78 9.59
CA ALA A 63 19.71 -9.07 10.63
C ALA A 63 18.36 -8.42 10.26
N TYR A 64 17.31 -9.24 10.20
CA TYR A 64 15.92 -8.77 10.02
C TYR A 64 14.98 -9.24 11.16
N GLU A 65 15.41 -10.20 11.97
CA GLU A 65 14.57 -10.80 13.03
C GLU A 65 14.51 -9.97 14.32
N SER A 66 15.35 -8.94 14.43
CA SER A 66 15.45 -8.04 15.56
C SER A 66 15.84 -6.63 15.12
N THR A 67 15.74 -5.67 16.04
CA THR A 67 16.25 -4.31 15.81
C THR A 67 17.76 -4.35 15.59
N GLN A 68 18.25 -3.72 14.53
CA GLN A 68 19.68 -3.62 14.23
C GLN A 68 20.39 -2.76 15.30
N ASP A 69 21.46 -3.32 15.88
CA ASP A 69 22.33 -2.63 16.82
C ASP A 69 23.64 -2.23 16.14
N TRP A 70 23.91 -0.94 16.04
CA TRP A 70 25.11 -0.36 15.44
C TRP A 70 26.19 -0.04 16.48
N SER A 71 26.08 -0.49 17.73
CA SER A 71 27.02 -0.12 18.82
C SER A 71 28.48 -0.41 18.49
N ALA A 72 28.74 -1.45 17.68
CA ALA A 72 30.09 -1.77 17.19
C ALA A 72 30.76 -0.60 16.43
N LEU A 73 29.98 0.27 15.77
CA LEU A 73 30.50 1.41 15.03
C LEU A 73 31.21 2.43 15.94
N GLU A 74 30.88 2.49 17.23
CA GLU A 74 31.55 3.39 18.18
C GLU A 74 33.04 3.06 18.36
N GLY A 75 33.45 1.82 18.06
CA GLY A 75 34.85 1.38 18.10
C GLY A 75 35.72 1.88 16.93
N ALA A 76 35.18 2.65 15.98
CA ALA A 76 35.91 3.14 14.82
C ALA A 76 37.04 4.12 15.20
N MET A 77 38.30 3.75 14.94
CA MET A 77 39.47 4.55 15.29
C MET A 77 40.46 4.74 14.12
N PRO A 78 40.76 5.99 13.68
CA PRO A 78 39.96 7.20 13.92
C PRO A 78 38.53 7.03 13.38
N PRO A 79 37.52 7.78 13.86
CA PRO A 79 36.12 7.64 13.45
C PRO A 79 35.85 8.30 12.08
N THR A 80 36.58 7.85 11.06
CA THR A 80 36.42 8.30 9.67
C THR A 80 35.28 7.55 8.97
N PRO A 81 34.70 8.10 7.89
CA PRO A 81 33.72 7.35 7.09
C PRO A 81 34.20 5.97 6.65
N ALA A 82 35.50 5.82 6.33
CA ALA A 82 36.09 4.56 5.88
C ALA A 82 36.18 3.52 7.01
N SER A 83 36.63 3.89 8.21
CA SER A 83 36.72 2.98 9.35
C SER A 83 35.36 2.58 9.90
N ILE A 84 34.38 3.50 9.90
CA ILE A 84 32.99 3.17 10.26
C ILE A 84 32.41 2.15 9.26
N ALA A 85 32.60 2.39 7.95
CA ALA A 85 32.13 1.47 6.93
C ALA A 85 32.77 0.08 7.02
N ALA A 86 34.07 0.03 7.33
CA ALA A 86 34.78 -1.23 7.49
C ALA A 86 34.24 -2.08 8.65
N ILE A 87 33.76 -1.46 9.73
CA ILE A 87 33.10 -2.17 10.84
C ILE A 87 31.69 -2.62 10.43
N ALA A 88 30.93 -1.74 9.77
CA ALA A 88 29.54 -2.03 9.36
C ALA A 88 29.42 -3.18 8.35
N GLU A 89 30.49 -3.49 7.61
CA GLU A 89 30.48 -4.49 6.54
C GLU A 89 30.02 -5.89 7.01
N ALA A 90 30.30 -6.26 8.26
CA ALA A 90 29.88 -7.55 8.81
C ALA A 90 28.36 -7.67 8.98
N ASP A 91 27.65 -6.55 9.10
CA ASP A 91 26.22 -6.48 9.35
C ASP A 91 25.41 -6.14 8.09
N LEU A 92 26.06 -5.98 6.93
CA LEU A 92 25.42 -5.55 5.68
C LEU A 92 25.45 -6.66 4.62
N GLU A 93 24.33 -6.82 3.93
CA GLU A 93 24.25 -7.65 2.73
C GLU A 93 25.10 -7.05 1.59
N SER A 94 25.57 -7.91 0.67
CA SER A 94 26.46 -7.49 -0.42
C SER A 94 25.72 -6.79 -1.57
N GLU A 95 24.44 -7.09 -1.76
CA GLU A 95 23.61 -6.48 -2.80
C GLU A 95 23.43 -4.99 -2.53
N THR A 96 23.52 -4.20 -3.60
CA THR A 96 23.36 -2.75 -3.57
C THR A 96 22.22 -2.34 -4.49
N PHE A 97 21.39 -1.42 -4.00
CA PHE A 97 20.24 -0.90 -4.73
C PHE A 97 20.46 0.57 -5.08
N ASP A 98 20.89 0.81 -6.31
CA ASP A 98 21.19 2.14 -6.82
C ASP A 98 19.92 2.87 -7.29
N VAL A 99 19.80 4.14 -6.93
CA VAL A 99 18.73 5.04 -7.38
C VAL A 99 19.33 6.36 -7.83
N ALA A 100 18.96 6.81 -9.02
CA ALA A 100 19.38 8.11 -9.55
C ALA A 100 18.17 8.99 -9.84
N MET A 101 18.32 10.29 -9.65
CA MET A 101 17.26 11.28 -9.89
C MET A 101 17.81 12.44 -10.71
N GLN A 102 16.94 13.05 -11.50
CA GLN A 102 17.20 14.30 -12.19
C GLN A 102 16.09 15.29 -11.92
N TYR A 103 16.46 16.57 -11.88
CA TYR A 103 15.56 17.67 -11.55
C TYR A 103 15.70 18.78 -12.57
N ASP A 104 14.61 19.52 -12.77
CA ASP A 104 14.64 20.80 -13.46
C ASP A 104 15.06 21.95 -12.51
N ALA A 105 15.16 23.16 -13.05
CA ALA A 105 15.53 24.34 -12.28
C ALA A 105 14.51 24.77 -11.22
N LEU A 106 13.29 24.21 -11.23
CA LEU A 106 12.26 24.42 -10.21
C LEU A 106 12.29 23.34 -9.12
N GLY A 107 13.24 22.40 -9.18
CA GLY A 107 13.39 21.31 -8.22
C GLY A 107 12.39 20.17 -8.41
N ARG A 108 11.71 20.09 -9.56
CA ARG A 108 10.78 18.99 -9.88
C ARG A 108 11.54 17.83 -10.50
N VAL A 109 11.18 16.60 -10.13
CA VAL A 109 11.80 15.38 -10.68
C VAL A 109 11.44 15.26 -12.17
N THR A 110 12.44 15.29 -13.03
CA THR A 110 12.27 15.05 -14.48
C THR A 110 12.60 13.62 -14.87
N SER A 111 13.41 12.92 -14.06
CA SER A 111 13.76 11.53 -14.29
C SER A 111 14.12 10.82 -12.98
N SER A 112 13.75 9.55 -12.86
CA SER A 112 14.17 8.66 -11.79
C SER A 112 14.59 7.31 -12.36
N THR A 113 15.74 6.79 -11.97
CA THR A 113 16.24 5.47 -12.37
C THR A 113 16.28 4.54 -11.17
N THR A 114 15.67 3.37 -11.29
CA THR A 114 15.59 2.32 -10.27
C THR A 114 16.69 1.28 -10.43
N PRO A 115 16.92 0.38 -9.45
CA PRO A 115 18.04 -0.58 -9.46
C PRO A 115 18.06 -1.53 -10.67
N ASP A 116 16.92 -1.82 -11.27
CA ASP A 116 16.84 -2.62 -12.51
C ASP A 116 17.20 -1.84 -13.79
N GLY A 117 17.58 -0.57 -13.65
CA GLY A 117 17.87 0.33 -14.76
C GLY A 117 16.61 0.91 -15.43
N SER A 118 15.41 0.67 -14.90
CA SER A 118 14.21 1.33 -15.42
C SER A 118 14.27 2.84 -15.16
N GLU A 119 14.02 3.63 -16.20
CA GLU A 119 14.05 5.11 -16.12
C GLU A 119 12.63 5.66 -16.35
N THR A 120 12.02 6.19 -15.29
CA THR A 120 10.75 6.94 -15.37
C THR A 120 11.05 8.41 -15.63
N ARG A 121 10.39 9.01 -16.61
CA ARG A 121 10.57 10.42 -17.00
C ARG A 121 9.25 11.16 -16.93
N SER A 122 9.29 12.33 -16.30
CA SER A 122 8.15 13.24 -16.17
C SER A 122 8.41 14.50 -16.98
N ARG A 123 7.44 14.89 -17.80
CA ARG A 123 7.44 16.16 -18.52
C ARG A 123 6.42 17.10 -17.91
N TYR A 124 6.71 18.39 -17.96
CA TYR A 124 5.84 19.44 -17.43
C TYR A 124 5.57 20.48 -18.51
N ASN A 125 4.35 21.02 -18.55
CA ASN A 125 3.96 22.05 -19.50
C ASN A 125 4.40 23.46 -19.03
N GLU A 126 4.11 24.48 -19.84
CA GLU A 126 4.47 25.89 -19.56
C GLU A 126 3.84 26.46 -18.29
N ALA A 127 2.70 25.90 -17.84
CA ALA A 127 2.05 26.27 -16.58
C ALA A 127 2.65 25.55 -15.36
N GLY A 128 3.61 24.65 -15.60
CA GLY A 128 4.30 23.87 -14.59
C GLY A 128 3.53 22.63 -14.11
N LEU A 129 2.43 22.27 -14.77
CA LEU A 129 1.66 21.06 -14.48
C LEU A 129 2.26 19.87 -15.24
N LEU A 130 2.01 18.64 -14.75
CA LEU A 130 2.45 17.43 -15.42
C LEU A 130 1.86 17.34 -16.84
N ASP A 131 2.63 16.87 -17.79
CA ASP A 131 2.26 16.80 -19.21
C ASP A 131 2.38 15.37 -19.76
N ALA A 132 3.31 14.58 -19.22
CA ALA A 132 3.44 13.17 -19.55
C ALA A 132 4.33 12.43 -18.56
N VAL A 133 4.11 11.12 -18.46
CA VAL A 133 5.00 10.14 -17.83
C VAL A 133 5.31 9.04 -18.83
N GLU A 134 6.59 8.78 -19.05
CA GLU A 134 7.09 7.70 -19.90
C GLU A 134 8.17 6.89 -19.19
N VAL A 135 8.33 5.63 -19.56
CA VAL A 135 9.25 4.71 -18.88
C VAL A 135 10.10 3.95 -19.89
N ARG A 136 11.42 4.00 -19.72
CA ARG A 136 12.33 3.04 -20.35
C ARG A 136 12.53 1.88 -19.40
N ILE A 137 11.75 0.82 -19.63
CA ILE A 137 11.73 -0.35 -18.76
C ILE A 137 13.07 -1.09 -18.90
N ARG A 138 13.78 -1.29 -17.80
CA ARG A 138 15.07 -2.02 -17.72
C ARG A 138 16.12 -1.55 -18.72
N GLY A 139 16.26 -0.23 -18.87
CA GLY A 139 17.21 0.37 -19.81
C GLY A 139 16.84 0.22 -21.28
N ALA A 140 15.59 -0.14 -21.62
CA ALA A 140 15.13 -0.18 -23.00
C ALA A 140 15.41 1.14 -23.74
N GLY A 141 15.91 1.04 -24.98
CA GLY A 141 16.29 2.22 -25.77
C GLY A 141 15.11 3.11 -26.16
N VAL A 142 13.89 2.55 -26.18
CA VAL A 142 12.64 3.26 -26.50
C VAL A 142 11.83 3.44 -25.21
N ALA A 143 11.37 4.66 -24.97
CA ALA A 143 10.47 4.96 -23.86
C ALA A 143 9.05 4.51 -24.19
N THR A 144 8.40 3.83 -23.24
CA THR A 144 7.00 3.45 -23.31
C THR A 144 6.17 4.57 -22.67
N PRO A 145 5.23 5.21 -23.39
CA PRO A 145 4.33 6.18 -22.77
C PRO A 145 3.42 5.48 -21.76
N ILE A 146 3.26 6.06 -20.58
CA ILE A 146 2.35 5.54 -19.53
C ILE A 146 1.11 6.42 -19.40
N VAL A 147 1.30 7.74 -19.37
CA VAL A 147 0.19 8.70 -19.42
C VAL A 147 0.65 10.00 -20.06
N GLY A 148 -0.24 10.71 -20.72
CA GLY A 148 0.01 12.03 -21.32
C GLY A 148 -1.26 12.72 -21.77
N ASP A 149 -1.10 13.69 -22.67
CA ASP A 149 -2.20 14.49 -23.25
C ASP A 149 -3.15 15.02 -22.17
N PHE A 150 -2.57 15.60 -21.12
CA PHE A 150 -3.33 16.16 -20.02
C PHE A 150 -4.04 17.45 -20.44
N GLU A 151 -5.31 17.54 -20.09
CA GLU A 151 -6.07 18.78 -20.13
C GLU A 151 -6.40 19.20 -18.71
N TYR A 152 -6.26 20.50 -18.44
CA TYR A 152 -6.51 21.08 -17.13
C TYR A 152 -7.53 22.20 -17.23
N ASP A 153 -8.33 22.34 -16.17
CA ASP A 153 -9.19 23.51 -16.04
C ASP A 153 -8.39 24.74 -15.57
N ALA A 154 -9.07 25.89 -15.52
CA ALA A 154 -8.46 27.15 -15.10
C ALA A 154 -7.93 27.18 -13.64
N ARG A 155 -8.19 26.13 -12.85
CA ARG A 155 -7.66 25.95 -11.48
C ARG A 155 -6.52 24.93 -11.43
N GLY A 156 -6.06 24.43 -12.58
CA GLY A 156 -5.02 23.41 -12.64
C GLY A 156 -5.49 22.01 -12.25
N ARG A 157 -6.80 21.75 -12.24
CA ARG A 157 -7.35 20.41 -11.99
C ARG A 157 -7.48 19.66 -13.30
N ARG A 158 -7.10 18.38 -13.31
CA ARG A 158 -7.16 17.52 -14.49
C ARG A 158 -8.60 17.39 -14.97
N GLN A 159 -8.86 17.66 -16.25
CA GLN A 159 -10.14 17.38 -16.91
C GLN A 159 -10.05 16.13 -17.79
N ARG A 160 -8.86 15.83 -18.33
CA ARG A 160 -8.64 14.67 -19.20
C ARG A 160 -7.18 14.21 -19.14
N CYS A 161 -6.94 12.91 -19.34
CA CYS A 161 -5.64 12.36 -19.67
C CYS A 161 -5.78 11.10 -20.53
N VAL A 162 -4.72 10.75 -21.26
CA VAL A 162 -4.63 9.56 -22.13
C VAL A 162 -3.58 8.62 -21.57
N HIS A 163 -3.95 7.37 -21.32
CA HIS A 163 -3.04 6.33 -20.84
C HIS A 163 -2.39 5.59 -22.02
N GLY A 164 -1.19 5.06 -21.78
CA GLY A 164 -0.38 4.35 -22.77
C GLY A 164 -1.03 3.07 -23.31
N ASN A 165 -2.00 2.49 -22.60
CA ASN A 165 -2.79 1.34 -23.05
C ASN A 165 -3.99 1.71 -23.95
N GLY A 166 -4.14 2.98 -24.34
CA GLY A 166 -5.23 3.43 -25.20
C GLY A 166 -6.55 3.66 -24.45
N THR A 167 -6.51 3.88 -23.14
CA THR A 167 -7.66 4.36 -22.36
C THR A 167 -7.59 5.86 -22.09
N VAL A 168 -8.75 6.49 -21.90
CA VAL A 168 -8.87 7.92 -21.62
C VAL A 168 -9.67 8.12 -20.34
N THR A 169 -9.11 8.84 -19.39
CA THR A 169 -9.83 9.27 -18.19
C THR A 169 -10.31 10.71 -18.35
N THR A 170 -11.57 10.97 -18.02
CA THR A 170 -12.17 12.30 -17.99
C THR A 170 -12.73 12.59 -16.59
N TYR A 171 -12.46 13.78 -16.10
CA TYR A 171 -12.89 14.29 -14.80
C TYR A 171 -13.89 15.43 -15.00
N THR A 172 -15.07 15.33 -14.41
CA THR A 172 -16.06 16.40 -14.41
C THR A 172 -16.20 16.96 -13.01
N TYR A 173 -16.04 18.28 -12.86
CA TYR A 173 -16.20 18.96 -11.59
C TYR A 173 -17.49 19.79 -11.58
N GLY A 174 -18.13 19.84 -10.42
CA GLY A 174 -19.28 20.72 -10.19
C GLY A 174 -18.91 22.18 -10.38
N ARG A 175 -19.77 22.92 -11.09
CA ARG A 175 -19.53 24.34 -11.41
C ARG A 175 -19.46 25.20 -10.15
N GLU A 176 -20.30 24.90 -9.16
CA GLU A 176 -20.42 25.67 -7.91
C GLU A 176 -19.64 25.02 -6.77
N SER A 177 -19.79 23.71 -6.57
CA SER A 177 -19.13 22.96 -5.49
C SER A 177 -17.63 22.80 -5.70
N LEU A 178 -17.17 22.84 -6.96
CA LEU A 178 -15.80 22.52 -7.36
C LEU A 178 -15.35 21.10 -6.96
N ARG A 179 -16.27 20.22 -6.58
CA ARG A 179 -15.98 18.83 -6.24
C ARG A 179 -16.01 17.96 -7.50
N LEU A 180 -15.30 16.84 -7.47
CA LEU A 180 -15.34 15.85 -8.55
C LEU A 180 -16.71 15.19 -8.57
N GLU A 181 -17.51 15.42 -9.61
CA GLU A 181 -18.86 14.82 -9.74
C GLU A 181 -18.83 13.55 -10.60
N ARG A 182 -17.84 13.41 -11.48
CA ARG A 182 -17.73 12.25 -12.37
C ARG A 182 -16.29 11.92 -12.72
N LEU A 183 -15.93 10.65 -12.61
CA LEU A 183 -14.71 10.05 -13.13
C LEU A 183 -15.08 8.99 -14.16
N ARG A 184 -14.68 9.19 -15.42
CA ARG A 184 -15.06 8.29 -16.53
C ARG A 184 -13.82 7.77 -17.25
N LEU A 185 -13.72 6.45 -17.42
CA LEU A 185 -12.68 5.77 -18.18
C LEU A 185 -13.26 5.12 -19.43
N VAL A 186 -12.68 5.40 -20.59
CA VAL A 186 -13.11 4.86 -21.89
C VAL A 186 -11.93 4.20 -22.60
N ARG A 187 -12.13 2.99 -23.14
CA ARG A 187 -11.20 2.35 -24.06
C ARG A 187 -11.45 2.85 -25.47
N THR A 188 -10.41 3.37 -26.11
CA THR A 188 -10.57 4.08 -27.39
C THR A 188 -10.67 3.17 -28.61
N SER A 189 -10.29 1.90 -28.50
CA SER A 189 -10.37 0.95 -29.61
C SER A 189 -11.80 0.56 -29.99
N ASP A 190 -12.73 0.62 -29.03
CA ASP A 190 -14.13 0.20 -29.20
C ASP A 190 -15.15 1.11 -28.50
N ASP A 191 -14.71 2.27 -28.01
CA ASP A 191 -15.50 3.24 -27.22
C ASP A 191 -16.17 2.64 -25.96
N MET A 192 -15.65 1.50 -25.48
CA MET A 192 -16.19 0.84 -24.28
C MET A 192 -15.94 1.70 -23.04
N VAL A 193 -17.00 1.97 -22.28
CA VAL A 193 -16.88 2.62 -20.97
C VAL A 193 -16.52 1.54 -19.96
N LEU A 194 -15.32 1.60 -19.40
CA LEU A 194 -14.82 0.61 -18.45
C LEU A 194 -15.11 1.00 -16.99
N GLN A 195 -15.27 2.30 -16.73
CA GLN A 195 -15.62 2.86 -15.43
C GLN A 195 -16.34 4.19 -15.62
N ASP A 196 -17.44 4.43 -14.88
CA ASP A 196 -18.18 5.70 -14.88
C ASP A 196 -18.66 6.06 -13.47
N LEU A 197 -17.73 6.38 -12.57
CA LEU A 197 -18.04 6.74 -11.19
C LEU A 197 -18.65 8.14 -11.12
N ARG A 198 -19.83 8.23 -10.51
CA ARG A 198 -20.57 9.47 -10.27
C ARG A 198 -20.74 9.69 -8.78
N TYR A 199 -20.43 10.89 -8.33
CA TYR A 199 -20.43 11.27 -6.92
C TYR A 199 -21.55 12.27 -6.65
N THR A 200 -22.42 11.95 -5.70
CA THR A 200 -23.40 12.89 -5.16
C THR A 200 -22.99 13.28 -3.75
N TYR A 201 -23.04 14.58 -3.46
CA TYR A 201 -22.63 15.13 -2.17
C TYR A 201 -23.82 15.73 -1.43
N ASP A 202 -23.76 15.67 -0.11
CA ASP A 202 -24.56 16.58 0.73
C ASP A 202 -23.99 18.02 0.68
N PRO A 203 -24.68 19.03 1.24
CA PRO A 203 -24.22 20.41 1.19
C PRO A 203 -22.85 20.66 1.84
N VAL A 204 -22.46 19.87 2.85
CA VAL A 204 -21.17 20.05 3.53
C VAL A 204 -20.03 19.34 2.82
N GLY A 205 -20.32 18.31 2.03
CA GLY A 205 -19.37 17.58 1.19
C GLY A 205 -19.17 16.12 1.52
N ASN A 206 -20.02 15.52 2.35
CA ASN A 206 -20.01 14.07 2.50
C ASN A 206 -20.57 13.45 1.23
N ILE A 207 -19.97 12.36 0.77
CA ILE A 207 -20.47 11.60 -0.38
C ILE A 207 -21.69 10.79 0.08
N VAL A 208 -22.86 11.09 -0.44
CA VAL A 208 -24.10 10.35 -0.13
C VAL A 208 -24.41 9.26 -1.14
N GLN A 209 -23.77 9.30 -2.32
CA GLN A 209 -23.92 8.27 -3.35
C GLN A 209 -22.66 8.17 -4.21
N ILE A 210 -22.28 6.94 -4.53
CA ILE A 210 -21.34 6.60 -5.60
C ILE A 210 -22.05 5.65 -6.55
N ARG A 211 -22.13 5.96 -7.83
CA ARG A 211 -22.70 5.05 -8.84
C ARG A 211 -21.71 4.82 -9.97
N ASP A 212 -21.45 3.57 -10.32
CA ASP A 212 -20.68 3.19 -11.50
C ASP A 212 -21.62 2.91 -12.68
N GLY A 213 -21.72 3.88 -13.60
CA GLY A 213 -22.56 3.77 -14.79
C GLY A 213 -21.99 2.85 -15.89
N ALA A 214 -20.78 2.31 -15.72
CA ALA A 214 -20.19 1.37 -16.68
C ALA A 214 -20.65 -0.07 -16.45
N GLN A 215 -21.08 -0.38 -15.22
CA GLN A 215 -21.41 -1.75 -14.81
C GLN A 215 -22.87 -2.08 -15.13
N PRO A 216 -23.16 -3.30 -15.61
CA PRO A 216 -24.52 -3.71 -15.92
C PRO A 216 -25.37 -3.82 -14.65
N GLU A 217 -26.66 -3.54 -14.82
CA GLU A 217 -27.68 -3.81 -13.79
C GLU A 217 -28.01 -5.31 -13.81
N VAL A 218 -27.99 -5.94 -12.63
CA VAL A 218 -28.30 -7.37 -12.50
C VAL A 218 -29.70 -7.53 -11.91
N TYR A 219 -30.56 -8.27 -12.61
CA TYR A 219 -31.93 -8.53 -12.21
C TYR A 219 -32.05 -9.96 -11.66
N PHE A 220 -32.40 -10.11 -10.38
CA PHE A 220 -32.49 -11.42 -9.73
C PHE A 220 -33.53 -11.47 -8.63
N ALA A 221 -34.27 -12.57 -8.53
CA ALA A 221 -35.21 -12.82 -7.42
C ALA A 221 -36.18 -11.65 -7.10
N ASN A 222 -36.64 -10.94 -8.15
CA ASN A 222 -37.45 -9.70 -8.07
C ASN A 222 -36.76 -8.49 -7.40
N ASP A 223 -35.42 -8.48 -7.38
CA ASP A 223 -34.58 -7.36 -6.95
C ASP A 223 -33.68 -6.90 -8.11
N VAL A 224 -33.21 -5.65 -8.01
CA VAL A 224 -32.27 -5.03 -8.95
C VAL A 224 -31.00 -4.69 -8.19
N VAL A 225 -29.90 -5.34 -8.56
CA VAL A 225 -28.57 -5.12 -7.97
C VAL A 225 -27.82 -4.12 -8.84
N LEU A 226 -27.70 -2.89 -8.34
CA LEU A 226 -27.00 -1.79 -8.99
C LEU A 226 -25.55 -1.71 -8.52
N ALA A 227 -24.64 -1.28 -9.40
CA ALA A 227 -23.31 -0.81 -9.01
C ALA A 227 -23.41 0.60 -8.38
N GLU A 228 -24.08 0.66 -7.23
CA GLU A 228 -24.38 1.88 -6.51
C GLU A 228 -24.09 1.67 -5.03
N GLN A 229 -23.47 2.66 -4.40
CA GLN A 229 -23.31 2.75 -2.96
C GLN A 229 -24.04 3.99 -2.45
N LEU A 230 -24.80 3.84 -1.38
CA LEU A 230 -25.50 4.95 -0.71
C LEU A 230 -25.01 5.08 0.72
N PHE A 231 -24.83 6.32 1.19
CA PHE A 231 -24.28 6.60 2.51
C PHE A 231 -25.15 7.59 3.27
N GLU A 232 -25.36 7.31 4.54
CA GLU A 232 -26.01 8.21 5.49
C GLU A 232 -25.07 8.52 6.65
N TYR A 233 -25.14 9.74 7.15
CA TYR A 233 -24.26 10.24 8.19
C TYR A 233 -25.04 10.80 9.36
N SER A 234 -24.46 10.68 10.55
CA SER A 234 -24.90 11.41 11.74
C SER A 234 -24.58 12.91 11.63
N ALA A 235 -25.08 13.71 12.58
CA ALA A 235 -24.76 15.13 12.67
C ALA A 235 -23.26 15.42 12.94
N LEU A 236 -22.48 14.43 13.35
CA LEU A 236 -21.02 14.51 13.51
C LEU A 236 -20.26 13.97 12.29
N TYR A 237 -20.96 13.74 11.17
CA TYR A 237 -20.42 13.18 9.93
C TYR A 237 -19.80 11.78 10.07
N ARG A 238 -20.19 11.04 11.10
CA ARG A 238 -19.90 9.61 11.21
C ARG A 238 -20.90 8.82 10.36
N LEU A 239 -20.39 7.88 9.56
CA LEU A 239 -21.20 7.00 8.72
C LEU A 239 -22.14 6.15 9.59
N THR A 240 -23.45 6.28 9.40
CA THR A 240 -24.46 5.52 10.16
C THR A 240 -25.05 4.39 9.34
N THR A 241 -25.14 4.55 8.03
CA THR A 241 -25.62 3.51 7.12
C THR A 241 -24.87 3.56 5.81
N ALA A 242 -24.52 2.39 5.28
CA ALA A 242 -24.03 2.23 3.93
C ALA A 242 -24.78 1.08 3.26
N SER A 243 -25.17 1.23 2.01
CA SER A 243 -25.70 0.11 1.22
C SER A 243 -24.93 -0.01 -0.08
N GLY A 244 -24.94 -1.20 -0.66
CA GLY A 244 -24.27 -1.46 -1.92
C GLY A 244 -24.57 -2.84 -2.47
N ARG A 245 -23.69 -3.32 -3.35
CA ARG A 245 -23.69 -4.70 -3.83
C ARG A 245 -22.46 -5.44 -3.33
N GLU A 246 -22.61 -6.75 -3.19
CA GLU A 246 -21.54 -7.64 -2.79
C GLU A 246 -21.68 -9.01 -3.45
N HIS A 247 -20.60 -9.79 -3.41
CA HIS A 247 -20.65 -11.18 -3.86
C HIS A 247 -21.49 -12.04 -2.90
N ALA A 248 -22.41 -12.85 -3.41
CA ALA A 248 -23.38 -13.58 -2.60
C ALA A 248 -22.77 -14.68 -1.72
N SER A 249 -21.55 -15.14 -2.03
CA SER A 249 -20.82 -16.10 -1.18
C SER A 249 -20.15 -15.46 0.03
N LEU A 250 -20.17 -14.13 0.15
CA LEU A 250 -19.57 -13.45 1.29
C LEU A 250 -20.31 -13.80 2.59
N GLY A 251 -19.51 -14.12 3.61
CA GLY A 251 -19.95 -14.16 5.00
C GLY A 251 -19.40 -12.96 5.76
N GLN A 252 -19.43 -13.03 7.09
CA GLN A 252 -18.80 -12.02 7.94
C GLN A 252 -17.30 -11.90 7.60
N PRO A 253 -16.81 -10.72 7.17
CA PRO A 253 -15.40 -10.55 6.81
C PRO A 253 -14.46 -10.84 7.98
N THR A 254 -13.32 -11.48 7.71
CA THR A 254 -12.25 -11.76 8.68
C THR A 254 -10.92 -11.19 8.19
N ASP A 255 -9.82 -11.59 8.83
CA ASP A 255 -8.45 -11.39 8.38
C ASP A 255 -8.12 -12.12 7.07
N ALA A 256 -8.88 -13.16 6.72
CA ALA A 256 -8.70 -13.89 5.48
C ALA A 256 -9.16 -13.03 4.29
N ASP A 257 -8.50 -13.22 3.15
CA ASP A 257 -8.91 -12.56 1.92
C ASP A 257 -10.17 -13.21 1.33
N PHE A 258 -10.94 -12.42 0.60
CA PHE A 258 -11.98 -12.95 -0.25
C PHE A 258 -11.32 -13.55 -1.50
N ALA A 259 -11.58 -14.84 -1.78
CA ALA A 259 -11.03 -15.47 -2.97
C ALA A 259 -11.57 -14.78 -4.23
N PHE A 260 -10.69 -14.22 -5.05
CA PHE A 260 -11.05 -13.70 -6.37
C PHE A 260 -11.61 -14.84 -7.21
N GLY A 261 -12.88 -14.73 -7.59
CA GLY A 261 -13.51 -15.62 -8.54
C GLY A 261 -13.34 -15.09 -9.97
N PRO A 262 -13.54 -15.95 -11.00
CA PRO A 262 -13.68 -15.46 -12.36
C PRO A 262 -14.75 -14.37 -12.40
N GLN A 263 -14.61 -13.39 -13.29
CA GLN A 263 -15.65 -12.39 -13.52
C GLN A 263 -17.02 -13.08 -13.57
N PRO A 264 -17.94 -12.83 -12.61
CA PRO A 264 -19.27 -13.39 -12.69
C PRO A 264 -19.88 -12.96 -14.02
N HIS A 265 -20.40 -13.94 -14.73
CA HIS A 265 -21.10 -13.68 -15.97
C HIS A 265 -22.26 -12.72 -15.67
N PRO A 266 -22.56 -11.73 -16.52
CA PRO A 266 -23.75 -10.87 -16.36
C PRO A 266 -25.06 -11.68 -16.21
N ASP A 267 -25.05 -12.94 -16.67
CA ASP A 267 -26.15 -13.90 -16.56
C ASP A 267 -25.99 -14.93 -15.42
N ASP A 268 -25.04 -14.74 -14.49
CA ASP A 268 -25.02 -15.44 -13.20
C ASP A 268 -25.47 -14.51 -12.06
N PRO A 269 -26.78 -14.22 -12.00
CA PRO A 269 -27.33 -13.34 -10.99
C PRO A 269 -27.26 -13.92 -9.57
N ALA A 270 -26.88 -15.19 -9.38
CA ALA A 270 -26.63 -15.75 -8.06
C ALA A 270 -25.31 -15.27 -7.46
N ALA A 271 -24.43 -14.64 -8.25
CA ALA A 271 -23.13 -14.17 -7.79
C ALA A 271 -23.18 -12.84 -7.03
N LEU A 272 -24.19 -11.99 -7.24
CA LEU A 272 -24.29 -10.67 -6.63
C LEU A 272 -25.59 -10.48 -5.85
N ARG A 273 -25.51 -9.79 -4.71
CA ARG A 273 -26.68 -9.40 -3.91
C ARG A 273 -26.50 -7.99 -3.35
N ARG A 274 -27.60 -7.39 -2.89
CA ARG A 274 -27.55 -6.13 -2.14
C ARG A 274 -27.19 -6.37 -0.68
N TYR A 275 -26.47 -5.43 -0.10
CA TYR A 275 -26.23 -5.35 1.34
C TYR A 275 -26.63 -3.99 1.90
N GLU A 276 -26.87 -3.97 3.21
CA GLU A 276 -26.98 -2.75 4.02
C GLU A 276 -26.19 -2.94 5.33
N GLU A 277 -25.25 -2.05 5.59
CA GLU A 277 -24.49 -1.96 6.83
C GLU A 277 -24.99 -0.80 7.69
N ARG A 278 -25.27 -1.05 8.96
CA ARG A 278 -25.56 -0.03 9.98
C ARG A 278 -24.48 -0.02 11.05
N TYR A 279 -24.00 1.18 11.37
CA TYR A 279 -22.92 1.39 12.35
C TYR A 279 -23.46 2.12 13.58
N VAL A 280 -23.22 1.55 14.76
CA VAL A 280 -23.50 2.17 16.05
C VAL A 280 -22.18 2.66 16.64
N TRP A 281 -22.14 3.93 17.01
CA TRP A 281 -20.95 4.58 17.54
C TRP A 281 -21.14 4.91 19.03
N ASP A 282 -20.05 4.88 19.79
CA ASP A 282 -20.04 5.54 21.10
C ASP A 282 -19.82 7.06 20.97
N ALA A 283 -19.79 7.78 22.09
CA ALA A 283 -19.62 9.24 22.08
C ALA A 283 -18.27 9.69 21.50
N VAL A 284 -17.22 8.89 21.64
CA VAL A 284 -15.83 9.26 21.28
C VAL A 284 -15.37 8.66 19.95
N GLY A 285 -16.22 7.96 19.21
CA GLY A 285 -15.96 7.54 17.83
C GLY A 285 -15.56 6.08 17.67
N ASN A 286 -15.73 5.25 18.70
CA ASN A 286 -15.57 3.80 18.55
C ASN A 286 -16.85 3.19 17.94
N ILE A 287 -16.69 2.30 16.96
CA ILE A 287 -17.81 1.48 16.45
C ILE A 287 -18.15 0.43 17.52
N LEU A 288 -19.30 0.55 18.17
CA LEU A 288 -19.82 -0.44 19.11
C LEU A 288 -20.38 -1.67 18.40
N GLU A 289 -21.02 -1.45 17.24
CA GLU A 289 -21.69 -2.50 16.50
C GLU A 289 -21.72 -2.19 15.00
N LEU A 290 -21.44 -3.19 14.19
CA LEU A 290 -21.68 -3.24 12.75
C LEU A 290 -22.74 -4.32 12.49
N ARG A 291 -23.91 -3.92 12.00
CA ARG A 291 -24.94 -4.85 11.49
C ARG A 291 -24.90 -4.87 9.99
N HIS A 292 -24.62 -6.02 9.41
CA HIS A 292 -24.66 -6.23 7.97
C HIS A 292 -25.91 -7.06 7.64
N SER A 293 -26.74 -6.56 6.73
CA SER A 293 -27.96 -7.21 6.28
C SER A 293 -27.89 -7.49 4.79
N ALA A 294 -27.86 -8.77 4.44
CA ALA A 294 -27.88 -9.22 3.05
C ALA A 294 -28.60 -10.56 2.95
N ALA A 295 -29.28 -10.81 1.82
CA ALA A 295 -30.02 -12.05 1.62
C ALA A 295 -29.08 -13.27 1.71
N GLY A 296 -29.28 -14.10 2.75
CA GLY A 296 -28.47 -15.31 2.98
C GLY A 296 -27.06 -15.06 3.53
N GLY A 297 -26.76 -13.87 4.06
CA GLY A 297 -25.42 -13.56 4.62
C GLY A 297 -25.39 -12.46 5.67
N SER A 298 -26.52 -12.14 6.29
CA SER A 298 -26.56 -11.16 7.39
C SER A 298 -25.70 -11.60 8.57
N PHE A 299 -25.00 -10.64 9.17
CA PHE A 299 -24.22 -10.84 10.40
C PHE A 299 -24.25 -9.60 11.28
N THR A 300 -23.78 -9.74 12.51
CA THR A 300 -23.56 -8.59 13.40
C THR A 300 -22.23 -8.76 14.12
N ARG A 301 -21.36 -7.76 13.99
CA ARG A 301 -20.10 -7.67 14.70
C ARG A 301 -20.25 -6.66 15.84
N GLN A 302 -20.05 -7.12 17.07
CA GLN A 302 -20.09 -6.30 18.28
C GLN A 302 -18.69 -6.12 18.85
N HIS A 303 -18.43 -4.97 19.46
CA HIS A 303 -17.13 -4.61 20.01
C HIS A 303 -17.24 -4.26 21.50
N ILE A 304 -16.28 -4.72 22.29
CA ILE A 304 -16.13 -4.40 23.70
C ILE A 304 -14.84 -3.60 23.87
N TYR A 305 -14.95 -2.39 24.42
CA TYR A 305 -13.82 -1.49 24.66
C TYR A 305 -13.43 -1.45 26.14
N ALA A 306 -12.19 -1.05 26.42
CA ALA A 306 -11.73 -0.81 27.78
C ALA A 306 -12.47 0.38 28.42
N GLY A 307 -12.87 0.27 29.69
CA GLY A 307 -13.57 1.36 30.38
C GLY A 307 -12.77 2.65 30.59
N GLY A 308 -11.44 2.61 30.42
CA GLY A 308 -10.53 3.74 30.62
C GLY A 308 -9.80 4.22 29.36
N GLY A 309 -10.24 3.83 28.16
CA GLY A 309 -9.64 4.26 26.89
C GLY A 309 -10.28 3.59 25.67
N ASN A 310 -9.74 3.81 24.47
CA ASN A 310 -10.35 3.35 23.21
C ASN A 310 -9.85 1.98 22.72
N ARG A 311 -9.12 1.24 23.57
CA ARG A 311 -8.61 -0.10 23.23
C ARG A 311 -9.76 -1.08 23.06
N LEU A 312 -9.88 -1.67 21.88
CA LEU A 312 -10.81 -2.77 21.60
C LEU A 312 -10.31 -4.01 22.35
N LEU A 313 -11.04 -4.49 23.35
CA LEU A 313 -10.68 -5.68 24.13
C LEU A 313 -11.17 -6.98 23.50
N ALA A 314 -12.37 -6.96 22.92
CA ALA A 314 -12.96 -8.15 22.29
C ALA A 314 -13.94 -7.79 21.16
N SER A 315 -14.11 -8.70 20.20
CA SER A 315 -15.13 -8.62 19.15
C SER A 315 -15.89 -9.93 18.99
N SER A 316 -17.16 -9.89 18.58
CA SER A 316 -17.92 -11.11 18.31
C SER A 316 -17.33 -11.89 17.12
N ALA A 317 -17.10 -13.19 17.33
CA ALA A 317 -16.81 -14.11 16.23
C ALA A 317 -18.08 -14.36 15.39
N PRO A 318 -17.96 -14.89 14.16
CA PRO A 318 -19.13 -15.28 13.36
C PRO A 318 -20.07 -16.19 14.15
N GLY A 319 -21.33 -15.77 14.27
CA GLY A 319 -22.38 -16.49 15.01
C GLY A 319 -22.47 -16.18 16.51
N GLU A 320 -21.54 -15.40 17.07
CA GLU A 320 -21.64 -14.94 18.46
C GLU A 320 -22.53 -13.69 18.57
N SER A 321 -23.45 -13.69 19.53
CA SER A 321 -24.38 -12.57 19.78
C SER A 321 -24.46 -12.17 21.25
N VAL A 322 -23.71 -12.83 22.14
CA VAL A 322 -23.73 -12.60 23.59
C VAL A 322 -22.30 -12.63 24.12
N ALA A 323 -21.93 -11.63 24.91
CA ALA A 323 -20.62 -11.54 25.55
C ALA A 323 -20.45 -12.59 26.69
N PRO A 324 -19.22 -12.98 27.07
CA PRO A 324 -17.94 -12.51 26.52
C PRO A 324 -17.68 -13.10 25.12
N PHE A 325 -17.15 -12.27 24.22
CA PHE A 325 -16.80 -12.70 22.87
C PHE A 325 -15.44 -13.40 22.84
N SER A 326 -15.29 -14.37 21.92
CA SER A 326 -14.09 -15.21 21.86
C SER A 326 -12.89 -14.53 21.19
N HIS A 327 -13.10 -13.60 20.25
CA HIS A 327 -11.99 -12.84 19.69
C HIS A 327 -11.52 -11.78 20.68
N SER A 328 -10.29 -11.93 21.18
CA SER A 328 -9.67 -11.02 22.14
C SER A 328 -8.46 -10.31 21.54
N TYR A 329 -8.17 -9.11 22.04
CA TYR A 329 -7.08 -8.26 21.57
C TYR A 329 -6.33 -7.69 22.78
N PRO A 330 -5.25 -8.34 23.22
CA PRO A 330 -4.38 -7.79 24.26
C PRO A 330 -3.52 -6.64 23.70
N TYR A 331 -3.01 -5.80 24.60
CA TYR A 331 -2.16 -4.66 24.25
C TYR A 331 -0.97 -4.56 25.20
N ASP A 332 0.09 -3.94 24.72
CA ASP A 332 1.19 -3.49 25.55
C ASP A 332 0.85 -2.19 26.33
N ALA A 333 1.85 -1.65 27.02
CA ALA A 333 1.71 -0.41 27.80
C ALA A 333 1.57 0.85 26.93
N HIS A 334 2.02 0.81 25.67
CA HIS A 334 1.96 1.93 24.73
C HIS A 334 0.66 1.94 23.93
N GLY A 335 -0.11 0.85 23.98
CA GLY A 335 -1.40 0.75 23.31
C GLY A 335 -1.33 0.07 21.94
N ASN A 336 -0.29 -0.72 21.70
CA ASN A 336 -0.17 -1.54 20.50
C ASN A 336 -0.78 -2.93 20.74
N MET A 337 -1.57 -3.44 19.79
CA MET A 337 -2.13 -4.80 19.88
C MET A 337 -1.02 -5.84 19.87
N THR A 338 -1.01 -6.78 20.81
CA THR A 338 0.05 -7.80 20.94
C THR A 338 -0.37 -9.19 20.48
N ALA A 339 -1.65 -9.38 20.13
CA ALA A 339 -2.16 -10.60 19.51
C ALA A 339 -3.53 -10.35 18.86
N MET A 340 -3.92 -11.25 17.97
CA MET A 340 -5.25 -11.33 17.35
C MET A 340 -5.66 -12.81 17.24
N PRO A 341 -6.93 -13.14 16.94
CA PRO A 341 -7.36 -14.54 16.80
C PRO A 341 -6.49 -15.38 15.84
N HIS A 342 -5.99 -14.79 14.76
CA HIS A 342 -5.13 -15.43 13.77
C HIS A 342 -3.63 -15.12 13.94
N LEU A 343 -3.28 -14.17 14.81
CA LEU A 343 -1.89 -13.78 15.09
C LEU A 343 -1.58 -14.06 16.57
N ALA A 344 -0.89 -15.16 16.84
CA ALA A 344 -0.63 -15.62 18.20
C ALA A 344 0.21 -14.61 19.01
N ALA A 345 1.08 -13.86 18.33
CA ALA A 345 1.84 -12.76 18.91
C ALA A 345 2.10 -11.68 17.85
N ILE A 346 2.15 -10.42 18.30
CA ILE A 346 2.60 -9.25 17.54
C ILE A 346 3.62 -8.53 18.41
N ALA A 347 4.85 -8.39 17.90
CA ALA A 347 5.91 -7.64 18.56
C ALA A 347 6.17 -6.31 17.86
N TRP A 348 6.49 -5.30 18.67
CA TRP A 348 6.68 -3.92 18.25
C TRP A 348 8.11 -3.49 18.58
N ASP A 349 8.70 -2.66 17.72
CA ASP A 349 10.03 -2.11 17.96
C ASP A 349 10.00 -0.94 18.97
N HIS A 350 11.17 -0.38 19.24
CA HIS A 350 11.35 0.74 20.18
C HIS A 350 10.61 2.03 19.79
N ALA A 351 10.07 2.11 18.56
CA ALA A 351 9.35 3.26 18.02
C ALA A 351 7.88 2.93 17.72
N ASP A 352 7.34 1.87 18.36
CA ASP A 352 5.95 1.42 18.21
C ASP A 352 5.60 1.05 16.75
N ARG A 353 6.55 0.50 15.99
CA ARG A 353 6.33 -0.07 14.65
C ARG A 353 6.31 -1.59 14.73
N MET A 354 5.36 -2.23 14.05
CA MET A 354 5.20 -3.69 14.07
C MET A 354 6.44 -4.36 13.47
N GLN A 355 7.21 -5.09 14.28
CA GLN A 355 8.47 -5.72 13.87
C GLN A 355 8.31 -7.20 13.55
N HIS A 356 7.39 -7.90 14.21
CA HIS A 356 7.19 -9.34 14.03
C HIS A 356 5.73 -9.75 14.30
N CYS A 357 5.25 -10.76 13.58
CA CYS A 357 4.02 -11.47 13.90
C CYS A 357 4.23 -12.99 13.82
N ASP A 358 3.75 -13.71 14.84
CA ASP A 358 3.52 -15.16 14.80
C ASP A 358 2.14 -15.41 14.19
N LEU A 359 2.11 -16.10 13.06
CA LEU A 359 0.91 -16.36 12.24
C LEU A 359 0.07 -17.54 12.75
N GLY A 360 0.21 -17.93 14.02
CA GLY A 360 -0.68 -18.92 14.66
C GLY A 360 -0.58 -20.32 14.05
N GLY A 361 0.62 -20.71 13.62
CA GLY A 361 0.90 -21.96 12.91
C GLY A 361 1.16 -21.78 11.40
N GLY A 362 0.90 -20.59 10.85
CA GLY A 362 1.30 -20.22 9.49
C GLY A 362 2.79 -19.92 9.31
N GLY A 363 3.53 -19.82 10.42
CA GLY A 363 4.93 -19.40 10.48
C GLY A 363 5.07 -17.99 11.06
N ASP A 364 6.08 -17.27 10.63
CA ASP A 364 6.46 -15.98 11.18
C ASP A 364 6.66 -14.95 10.05
N VAL A 365 6.38 -13.68 10.34
CA VAL A 365 6.71 -12.57 9.46
C VAL A 365 7.39 -11.45 10.23
N TRP A 366 8.43 -10.86 9.64
CA TRP A 366 9.18 -9.73 10.17
C TRP A 366 9.11 -8.53 9.23
N PHE A 367 9.10 -7.33 9.81
CA PHE A 367 9.10 -6.07 9.08
C PHE A 367 10.23 -5.18 9.57
N VAL A 368 10.96 -4.59 8.63
CA VAL A 368 12.14 -3.76 8.90
C VAL A 368 11.93 -2.37 8.31
N TYR A 369 12.23 -1.35 9.10
CA TYR A 369 11.96 0.05 8.79
C TYR A 369 13.24 0.87 8.74
N ASP A 370 13.24 1.90 7.92
CA ASP A 370 14.30 2.90 7.90
C ASP A 370 14.20 3.91 9.05
N ALA A 371 15.09 4.90 9.04
CA ALA A 371 15.11 5.98 10.03
C ALA A 371 13.88 6.91 9.95
N ALA A 372 13.17 6.94 8.83
CA ALA A 372 11.94 7.72 8.64
C ALA A 372 10.69 6.95 9.08
N GLY A 373 10.81 5.64 9.35
CA GLY A 373 9.67 4.78 9.67
C GLY A 373 8.98 4.17 8.46
N GLU A 374 9.57 4.27 7.28
CA GLU A 374 9.08 3.59 6.09
C GLU A 374 9.54 2.13 6.10
N ARG A 375 8.65 1.21 5.76
CA ARG A 375 8.98 -0.22 5.65
C ARG A 375 9.87 -0.43 4.44
N VAL A 376 11.05 -1.00 4.66
CA VAL A 376 12.06 -1.30 3.64
C VAL A 376 12.15 -2.79 3.34
N ARG A 377 11.84 -3.65 4.32
CA ARG A 377 11.89 -5.11 4.13
C ARG A 377 10.74 -5.79 4.86
N LYS A 378 10.22 -6.83 4.24
CA LYS A 378 9.35 -7.82 4.87
C LYS A 378 9.89 -9.21 4.58
N VAL A 379 9.96 -10.08 5.59
CA VAL A 379 10.43 -11.47 5.44
C VAL A 379 9.43 -12.39 6.12
N GLN A 380 8.90 -13.37 5.40
CA GLN A 380 8.00 -14.41 5.90
C GLN A 380 8.71 -15.76 5.85
N VAL A 381 8.69 -16.49 6.96
CA VAL A 381 9.10 -17.89 7.04
C VAL A 381 7.83 -18.72 7.24
N ASN A 382 7.60 -19.72 6.39
CA ASN A 382 6.39 -20.55 6.52
C ASN A 382 6.41 -21.42 7.80
N GLY A 383 5.26 -21.95 8.23
CA GLY A 383 5.15 -22.73 9.47
C GLY A 383 6.01 -23.99 9.54
N SER A 384 6.47 -24.51 8.40
CA SER A 384 7.43 -25.63 8.35
C SER A 384 8.89 -25.20 8.45
N GLY A 385 9.19 -23.90 8.37
CA GLY A 385 10.54 -23.35 8.30
C GLY A 385 11.27 -23.67 6.99
N SER A 386 10.58 -24.16 5.95
CA SER A 386 11.20 -24.63 4.72
C SER A 386 11.30 -23.58 3.63
N THR A 387 10.41 -22.59 3.64
CA THR A 387 10.30 -21.55 2.61
C THR A 387 10.39 -20.18 3.24
N VAL A 388 11.20 -19.32 2.63
CA VAL A 388 11.33 -17.90 2.98
C VAL A 388 10.87 -17.08 1.80
N ARG A 389 9.97 -16.12 2.07
CA ARG A 389 9.52 -15.11 1.12
C ARG A 389 9.94 -13.76 1.63
N GLU A 390 10.62 -12.98 0.81
CA GLU A 390 11.00 -11.63 1.16
C GLU A 390 10.48 -10.63 0.13
N ARG A 391 10.16 -9.44 0.61
CA ARG A 391 9.88 -8.27 -0.21
C ARG A 391 10.71 -7.10 0.28
N ILE A 392 11.42 -6.47 -0.65
CA ILE A 392 12.25 -5.29 -0.42
C ILE A 392 11.57 -4.11 -1.08
N TYR A 393 11.41 -3.01 -0.36
CA TYR A 393 10.76 -1.77 -0.80
C TYR A 393 11.79 -0.65 -0.91
N LEU A 394 11.90 -0.05 -2.10
CA LEU A 394 12.92 0.93 -2.46
C LEU A 394 12.23 2.16 -3.08
N GLY A 395 11.21 2.65 -2.38
CA GLY A 395 10.34 3.73 -2.86
C GLY A 395 9.47 3.28 -4.03
N GLY A 396 9.77 3.75 -5.23
CA GLY A 396 9.04 3.41 -6.46
C GLY A 396 9.38 2.02 -7.03
N TYR A 397 10.08 1.17 -6.30
CA TYR A 397 10.58 -0.12 -6.79
C TYR A 397 10.53 -1.19 -5.71
N GLU A 398 10.21 -2.42 -6.09
CA GLU A 398 10.16 -3.58 -5.21
C GLU A 398 10.90 -4.77 -5.80
N VAL A 399 11.45 -5.60 -4.90
CA VAL A 399 11.96 -6.93 -5.24
C VAL A 399 11.24 -7.94 -4.34
N TYR A 400 10.59 -8.92 -4.95
CA TYR A 400 10.07 -10.10 -4.27
C TYR A 400 10.95 -11.30 -4.57
N ARG A 401 11.28 -12.08 -3.53
CA ARG A 401 12.00 -13.35 -3.67
C ARG A 401 11.32 -14.43 -2.86
N GLU A 402 11.20 -15.61 -3.44
CA GLU A 402 10.92 -16.85 -2.71
C GLU A 402 12.17 -17.73 -2.76
N ARG A 403 12.50 -18.43 -1.67
CA ARG A 403 13.63 -19.35 -1.60
C ARG A 403 13.41 -20.45 -0.57
N ALA A 404 14.13 -21.55 -0.72
CA ALA A 404 14.29 -22.51 0.36
C ALA A 404 15.08 -21.89 1.53
N ALA A 405 14.73 -22.20 2.77
CA ALA A 405 15.33 -21.57 3.96
C ALA A 405 16.85 -21.79 4.08
N ASN A 406 17.36 -22.90 3.55
CA ASN A 406 18.78 -23.25 3.54
C ASN A 406 19.52 -22.82 2.26
N SER A 407 18.88 -22.02 1.40
CA SER A 407 19.44 -21.54 0.14
C SER A 407 19.48 -20.02 0.12
N THR A 408 20.52 -19.49 -0.51
CA THR A 408 20.62 -18.07 -0.90
C THR A 408 20.13 -17.84 -2.33
N THR A 409 19.95 -18.91 -3.12
CA THR A 409 19.42 -18.83 -4.48
C THR A 409 17.88 -18.77 -4.41
N PRO A 410 17.26 -17.73 -4.99
CA PRO A 410 15.80 -17.63 -5.08
C PRO A 410 15.24 -18.71 -6.01
N THR A 411 14.11 -19.32 -5.63
CA THR A 411 13.30 -20.16 -6.52
C THR A 411 12.47 -19.32 -7.47
N ALA A 412 12.02 -18.15 -7.02
CA ALA A 412 11.36 -17.17 -7.86
C ALA A 412 11.78 -15.75 -7.45
N GLU A 413 11.96 -14.87 -8.43
CA GLU A 413 12.20 -13.44 -8.20
C GLU A 413 11.31 -12.61 -9.11
N ARG A 414 10.62 -11.62 -8.54
CA ARG A 414 9.82 -10.66 -9.28
C ARG A 414 10.19 -9.24 -8.89
N GLN A 415 10.59 -8.46 -9.88
CA GLN A 415 10.91 -7.04 -9.74
C GLN A 415 9.70 -6.22 -10.18
N THR A 416 9.29 -5.24 -9.37
CA THR A 416 8.11 -4.41 -9.64
C THR A 416 8.48 -2.94 -9.62
N LEU A 417 8.30 -2.24 -10.74
CA LEU A 417 8.40 -0.79 -10.80
C LEU A 417 7.02 -0.15 -10.60
N HIS A 418 6.96 0.84 -9.72
CA HIS A 418 5.78 1.66 -9.49
C HIS A 418 5.90 2.93 -10.30
N VAL A 419 5.02 3.08 -11.28
CA VAL A 419 4.89 4.32 -12.04
C VAL A 419 3.75 5.13 -11.42
N ALA A 420 4.09 6.31 -10.95
CA ALA A 420 3.16 7.27 -10.37
C ALA A 420 3.21 8.60 -11.12
N ASP A 421 2.16 9.38 -10.97
CA ASP A 421 2.07 10.77 -11.42
C ASP A 421 1.89 11.72 -10.23
N ASP A 422 1.43 12.95 -10.46
CA ASP A 422 1.18 13.93 -9.38
C ASP A 422 -0.08 13.66 -8.54
N ILE A 423 -0.86 12.60 -8.80
CA ILE A 423 -2.02 12.21 -7.97
C ILE A 423 -1.89 10.84 -7.30
N GLY A 424 -1.03 9.96 -7.79
CA GLY A 424 -0.79 8.66 -7.17
C GLY A 424 -0.23 7.61 -8.11
N ARG A 425 -0.31 6.34 -7.69
CA ARG A 425 0.13 5.20 -8.50
C ARG A 425 -0.80 5.02 -9.70
N LEU A 426 -0.20 4.91 -10.89
CA LEU A 426 -0.91 4.72 -12.16
C LEU A 426 -0.69 3.34 -12.75
N CYS A 427 0.52 2.81 -12.66
CA CYS A 427 0.88 1.55 -13.32
C CYS A 427 1.91 0.78 -12.49
N LEU A 428 1.72 -0.53 -12.39
CA LEU A 428 2.75 -1.45 -11.91
C LEU A 428 3.37 -2.14 -13.12
N VAL A 429 4.70 -2.14 -13.20
CA VAL A 429 5.44 -2.90 -14.20
C VAL A 429 6.09 -4.08 -13.49
N GLU A 430 5.50 -5.26 -13.64
CA GLU A 430 5.96 -6.50 -13.00
C GLU A 430 6.82 -7.31 -13.97
N THR A 431 7.98 -7.77 -13.50
CA THR A 431 8.92 -8.56 -14.31
C THR A 431 9.39 -9.76 -13.51
N LEU A 432 9.11 -10.98 -14.00
CA LEU A 432 9.68 -12.21 -13.43
C LEU A 432 11.13 -12.36 -13.93
N THR A 433 12.08 -12.38 -13.01
CA THR A 433 13.53 -12.41 -13.31
C THR A 433 14.19 -13.73 -12.94
N VAL A 434 13.59 -14.49 -12.03
CA VAL A 434 13.97 -15.87 -11.71
C VAL A 434 12.72 -16.73 -11.66
N ASP A 435 12.77 -17.90 -12.29
CA ASP A 435 11.71 -18.90 -12.29
C ASP A 435 12.31 -20.30 -12.14
N ASP A 436 11.74 -21.11 -11.26
CA ASP A 436 12.27 -22.43 -10.85
C ASP A 436 13.79 -22.45 -10.56
N SER A 437 14.27 -21.42 -9.86
CA SER A 437 15.68 -21.19 -9.51
C SER A 437 16.63 -20.88 -10.67
N GLU A 438 16.09 -20.65 -11.87
CA GLU A 438 16.85 -20.27 -13.06
C GLU A 438 16.60 -18.80 -13.42
N ILE A 439 17.66 -18.12 -13.88
CA ILE A 439 17.54 -16.74 -14.36
C ILE A 439 16.76 -16.72 -15.67
N VAL A 440 15.77 -15.82 -15.77
CA VAL A 440 15.05 -15.59 -17.02
C VAL A 440 15.91 -14.70 -17.93
N ASP A 441 16.50 -15.29 -18.98
CA ASP A 441 17.43 -14.59 -19.90
C ASP A 441 16.83 -13.35 -20.58
N ALA A 442 15.54 -13.40 -20.93
CA ALA A 442 14.81 -12.33 -21.62
C ALA A 442 13.47 -12.08 -20.93
N PRO A 443 13.49 -11.44 -19.75
CA PRO A 443 12.29 -11.34 -18.94
C PRO A 443 11.30 -10.36 -19.58
N VAL A 444 10.03 -10.76 -19.60
CA VAL A 444 8.93 -9.94 -20.15
C VAL A 444 8.26 -9.20 -19.01
N SER A 445 8.11 -7.89 -19.18
CA SER A 445 7.43 -7.04 -18.21
C SER A 445 5.95 -6.91 -18.54
N MET A 446 5.09 -7.19 -17.56
CA MET A 446 3.65 -6.97 -17.62
C MET A 446 3.31 -5.58 -17.04
N ARG A 447 2.46 -4.81 -17.73
CA ARG A 447 1.97 -3.51 -17.23
C ARG A 447 0.57 -3.66 -16.68
N ARG A 448 0.36 -3.23 -15.44
CA ARG A 448 -0.94 -3.21 -14.76
C ARG A 448 -1.35 -1.77 -14.51
N TYR A 449 -2.14 -1.20 -15.39
CA TYR A 449 -2.72 0.13 -15.23
C TYR A 449 -3.78 0.08 -14.14
N GLN A 450 -3.60 0.84 -13.06
CA GLN A 450 -4.51 0.89 -11.92
C GLN A 450 -5.40 2.12 -12.02
N HIS A 451 -6.72 1.90 -12.05
CA HIS A 451 -7.72 2.94 -12.04
C HIS A 451 -8.47 2.95 -10.71
N GLY A 452 -8.28 4.03 -9.96
CA GLY A 452 -8.81 4.20 -8.62
C GLY A 452 -10.10 5.01 -8.54
N ASN A 453 -10.76 4.93 -7.39
CA ASN A 453 -11.88 5.81 -7.04
C ASN A 453 -11.38 7.12 -6.39
N HIS A 454 -12.30 7.94 -5.86
CA HIS A 454 -12.00 9.19 -5.15
C HIS A 454 -11.02 9.10 -3.96
N LEU A 455 -10.85 7.92 -3.34
CA LEU A 455 -9.88 7.69 -2.26
C LEU A 455 -8.55 7.10 -2.78
N GLY A 456 -8.44 6.83 -4.07
CA GLY A 456 -7.31 6.11 -4.66
C GLY A 456 -7.38 4.60 -4.47
N SER A 457 -8.50 4.02 -3.99
CA SER A 457 -8.67 2.57 -3.95
C SER A 457 -8.62 2.02 -5.36
N ALA A 458 -7.72 1.09 -5.66
CA ALA A 458 -7.57 0.49 -6.98
C ALA A 458 -8.79 -0.37 -7.29
N THR A 459 -9.72 0.14 -8.10
CA THR A 459 -10.99 -0.55 -8.41
C THR A 459 -10.93 -1.38 -9.69
N LEU A 460 -10.05 -1.02 -10.62
CA LEU A 460 -9.92 -1.69 -11.91
C LEU A 460 -8.44 -1.75 -12.28
N GLU A 461 -7.98 -2.92 -12.73
CA GLU A 461 -6.66 -3.11 -13.32
C GLU A 461 -6.79 -3.53 -14.78
N LEU A 462 -6.03 -2.87 -15.65
CA LEU A 462 -5.99 -3.16 -17.09
C LEU A 462 -4.57 -3.52 -17.54
N ASP A 463 -4.45 -4.38 -18.55
CA ASP A 463 -3.17 -4.67 -19.19
C ASP A 463 -2.76 -3.57 -20.20
N GLU A 464 -1.64 -3.78 -20.90
CA GLU A 464 -1.19 -2.89 -21.98
C GLU A 464 -2.11 -2.76 -23.19
N ASN A 465 -3.05 -3.68 -23.37
CA ASN A 465 -4.04 -3.68 -24.46
C ASN A 465 -5.42 -3.20 -23.96
N ALA A 466 -5.48 -2.68 -22.73
CA ALA A 466 -6.71 -2.30 -22.05
C ALA A 466 -7.71 -3.47 -21.88
N ALA A 467 -7.21 -4.71 -21.79
CA ALA A 467 -7.98 -5.85 -21.31
C ALA A 467 -8.07 -5.82 -19.78
N VAL A 468 -9.19 -6.27 -19.23
CA VAL A 468 -9.41 -6.25 -17.77
C VAL A 468 -8.63 -7.37 -17.11
N ILE A 469 -7.76 -7.01 -16.17
CA ILE A 469 -7.04 -7.96 -15.33
C ILE A 469 -7.86 -8.27 -14.07
N SER A 470 -8.30 -7.23 -13.38
CA SER A 470 -9.07 -7.37 -12.14
C SER A 470 -10.05 -6.21 -11.96
N TYR A 471 -11.14 -6.50 -11.28
CA TYR A 471 -12.11 -5.51 -10.81
C TYR A 471 -12.41 -5.78 -9.33
N GLU A 472 -12.50 -4.71 -8.53
CA GLU A 472 -12.74 -4.83 -7.10
C GLU A 472 -13.52 -3.64 -6.55
N GLU A 473 -14.50 -3.95 -5.72
CA GLU A 473 -15.28 -3.02 -4.91
C GLU A 473 -15.02 -3.27 -3.42
N PHE A 474 -15.19 -2.21 -2.63
CA PHE A 474 -14.93 -2.23 -1.20
C PHE A 474 -16.18 -1.79 -0.44
N HIS A 475 -16.40 -2.43 0.72
CA HIS A 475 -17.19 -1.85 1.80
C HIS A 475 -16.52 -0.57 2.31
N PRO A 476 -17.25 0.31 3.04
CA PRO A 476 -16.76 1.63 3.42
C PRO A 476 -15.46 1.62 4.23
N PHE A 477 -15.20 0.55 4.98
CA PHE A 477 -14.01 0.40 5.82
C PHE A 477 -12.96 -0.57 5.23
N GLY A 478 -13.02 -0.84 3.92
CA GLY A 478 -11.90 -1.45 3.18
C GLY A 478 -11.85 -2.98 3.12
N THR A 479 -12.86 -3.69 3.61
CA THR A 479 -13.07 -5.09 3.23
C THR A 479 -13.63 -5.15 1.81
N SER A 480 -13.26 -6.15 1.02
CA SER A 480 -13.78 -6.28 -0.35
C SER A 480 -15.26 -6.70 -0.30
N SER A 481 -16.13 -5.95 -0.99
CA SER A 481 -17.53 -6.33 -1.18
C SER A 481 -17.69 -7.20 -2.43
N TYR A 482 -16.85 -6.99 -3.42
CA TYR A 482 -16.89 -7.76 -4.65
C TYR A 482 -15.51 -7.72 -5.30
N ALA A 483 -15.07 -8.85 -5.83
CA ALA A 483 -13.79 -8.93 -6.51
C ALA A 483 -13.82 -9.99 -7.60
N ALA A 484 -13.22 -9.66 -8.74
CA ALA A 484 -13.23 -10.48 -9.94
C ALA A 484 -11.89 -10.37 -10.67
N ASN A 485 -11.41 -11.49 -11.22
CA ASN A 485 -10.22 -11.51 -12.07
C ASN A 485 -10.50 -12.22 -13.41
N ASP A 486 -9.66 -11.95 -14.40
CA ASP A 486 -9.63 -12.73 -15.63
C ASP A 486 -8.76 -13.98 -15.41
N ALA A 487 -9.39 -15.16 -15.45
CA ALA A 487 -8.71 -16.45 -15.27
C ALA A 487 -7.76 -16.80 -16.43
N GLY A 488 -7.89 -16.13 -17.58
CA GLY A 488 -7.01 -16.30 -18.73
C GLY A 488 -5.70 -15.51 -18.63
N ILE A 489 -5.59 -14.60 -17.65
CA ILE A 489 -4.38 -13.80 -17.43
C ILE A 489 -3.66 -14.35 -16.19
N GLU A 490 -2.53 -15.02 -16.41
CA GLU A 490 -1.66 -15.46 -15.31
C GLU A 490 -1.05 -14.22 -14.63
N VAL A 491 -1.51 -13.91 -13.43
CA VAL A 491 -1.10 -12.71 -12.69
C VAL A 491 -0.79 -12.99 -11.24
N SER A 492 0.15 -12.22 -10.70
CA SER A 492 0.33 -12.13 -9.26
C SER A 492 -0.97 -11.64 -8.59
N ALA A 493 -1.20 -12.06 -7.36
CA ALA A 493 -2.32 -11.58 -6.58
C ALA A 493 -2.25 -10.04 -6.45
N LYS A 494 -3.40 -9.39 -6.55
CA LYS A 494 -3.50 -7.94 -6.47
C LYS A 494 -3.15 -7.47 -5.05
N ARG A 495 -1.98 -6.84 -4.89
CA ARG A 495 -1.45 -6.40 -3.58
C ARG A 495 -1.96 -5.05 -3.14
N TYR A 496 -2.01 -4.09 -4.06
CA TYR A 496 -2.38 -2.70 -3.80
C TYR A 496 -3.86 -2.49 -4.10
N ARG A 497 -4.65 -2.25 -3.04
CA ARG A 497 -6.13 -2.38 -3.09
C ARG A 497 -6.80 -1.13 -2.52
N TYR A 498 -7.38 -1.23 -1.31
CA TYR A 498 -8.05 -0.14 -0.63
C TYR A 498 -7.10 1.05 -0.42
N ILE A 499 -7.56 2.24 -0.78
CA ILE A 499 -6.84 3.53 -0.76
C ILE A 499 -5.42 3.49 -1.37
N GLY A 500 -5.19 2.56 -2.30
CA GLY A 500 -3.91 2.37 -2.97
C GLY A 500 -2.82 1.74 -2.10
N LYS A 501 -3.17 1.20 -0.94
CA LYS A 501 -2.22 0.62 0.04
C LYS A 501 -2.15 -0.91 -0.08
N GLU A 502 -1.01 -1.44 0.34
CA GLU A 502 -0.76 -2.88 0.33
C GLU A 502 -1.59 -3.56 1.41
N ARG A 503 -2.30 -4.62 1.04
CA ARG A 503 -2.85 -5.58 2.00
C ARG A 503 -1.88 -6.73 2.13
N ASP A 504 -1.29 -6.88 3.30
CA ASP A 504 -0.39 -7.97 3.60
C ASP A 504 -1.17 -9.29 3.69
N GLU A 505 -0.92 -10.21 2.77
CA GLU A 505 -1.64 -11.49 2.67
C GLU A 505 -1.47 -12.33 3.94
N GLU A 506 -0.28 -12.31 4.52
CA GLU A 506 0.07 -13.14 5.66
C GLU A 506 -0.54 -12.67 6.99
N THR A 507 -0.83 -11.37 7.14
CA THR A 507 -1.47 -10.83 8.35
C THR A 507 -2.91 -10.40 8.14
N GLY A 508 -3.35 -10.26 6.89
CA GLY A 508 -4.63 -9.67 6.49
C GLY A 508 -4.69 -8.14 6.60
N LEU A 509 -3.71 -7.51 7.25
CA LEU A 509 -3.71 -6.08 7.56
C LEU A 509 -3.32 -5.23 6.35
N TYR A 510 -3.86 -4.01 6.28
CA TYR A 510 -3.32 -3.00 5.37
C TYR A 510 -2.16 -2.25 6.03
N HIS A 511 -1.07 -2.03 5.31
CA HIS A 511 0.00 -1.14 5.74
C HIS A 511 -0.20 0.27 5.18
N LEU A 512 -0.41 1.26 6.06
CA LEU A 512 -0.70 2.66 5.68
C LEU A 512 0.43 3.61 6.08
N GLY A 513 1.69 3.25 5.81
CA GLY A 513 2.86 3.97 6.33
C GLY A 513 3.05 3.73 7.83
N ALA A 514 2.70 4.70 8.66
CA ALA A 514 3.03 4.65 10.09
C ALA A 514 2.28 3.58 10.92
N ARG A 515 1.17 3.03 10.40
CA ARG A 515 0.33 2.06 11.13
C ARG A 515 -0.24 0.97 10.22
N TYR A 516 -0.63 -0.13 10.87
CA TYR A 516 -1.40 -1.21 10.25
C TYR A 516 -2.89 -1.09 10.58
N TYR A 517 -3.73 -1.38 9.58
CA TYR A 517 -5.18 -1.24 9.64
C TYR A 517 -5.87 -2.59 9.43
N ALA A 518 -6.72 -2.96 10.39
CA ALA A 518 -7.58 -4.14 10.32
C ALA A 518 -8.95 -3.74 9.75
N SER A 519 -9.12 -3.88 8.43
CA SER A 519 -10.34 -3.44 7.73
C SER A 519 -11.61 -4.13 8.24
N TRP A 520 -11.53 -5.42 8.60
CA TRP A 520 -12.66 -6.17 9.16
C TRP A 520 -13.08 -5.73 10.58
N LEU A 521 -12.24 -4.95 11.26
CA LEU A 521 -12.54 -4.30 12.54
C LEU A 521 -12.78 -2.79 12.39
N ALA A 522 -12.56 -2.25 11.19
CA ALA A 522 -12.59 -0.84 10.87
C ALA A 522 -11.70 0.02 11.80
N ARG A 523 -10.50 -0.47 12.15
CA ARG A 523 -9.60 0.23 13.08
C ARG A 523 -8.11 -0.06 12.88
N TRP A 524 -7.32 0.84 13.45
CA TRP A 524 -5.87 0.70 13.61
C TRP A 524 -5.50 -0.36 14.66
N THR A 525 -4.32 -0.97 14.48
CA THR A 525 -3.75 -1.96 15.42
C THR A 525 -2.87 -1.33 16.51
N ALA A 526 -2.58 -0.03 16.40
CA ALA A 526 -1.79 0.76 17.33
C ALA A 526 -2.32 2.19 17.44
N ALA A 527 -1.95 2.87 18.53
CA ALA A 527 -2.26 4.28 18.75
C ALA A 527 -1.62 5.17 17.67
N ASP A 528 -2.18 6.36 17.45
CA ASP A 528 -1.62 7.29 16.47
C ASP A 528 -0.27 7.86 16.94
N PRO A 529 0.83 7.74 16.16
CA PRO A 529 2.10 8.37 16.52
C PRO A 529 2.03 9.90 16.61
N ILE A 530 1.04 10.56 15.99
CA ILE A 530 0.85 12.02 16.17
C ILE A 530 0.09 12.36 17.46
N GLY A 531 -0.32 11.36 18.24
CA GLY A 531 -1.11 11.51 19.45
C GLY A 531 -2.49 12.08 19.17
N LEU A 532 -2.89 13.14 19.88
CA LEU A 532 -4.23 13.72 19.80
C LEU A 532 -4.44 14.65 18.58
N GLY A 533 -3.55 14.62 17.60
CA GLY A 533 -3.57 15.50 16.44
C GLY A 533 -4.82 15.34 15.56
N ASP A 534 -5.41 14.15 15.53
CA ASP A 534 -6.63 13.82 14.78
C ASP A 534 -7.83 13.51 15.71
N GLY A 535 -7.81 14.05 16.92
CA GLY A 535 -8.85 13.86 17.93
C GLY A 535 -8.45 12.93 19.08
N VAL A 536 -9.44 12.57 19.90
CA VAL A 536 -9.22 11.84 21.16
C VAL A 536 -9.36 10.32 21.04
N ASN A 537 -9.77 9.80 19.86
CA ASN A 537 -9.94 8.38 19.65
C ASN A 537 -8.62 7.69 19.35
#